data_AF-A0A3D2PSF9-F1
#
_entry.id   AF-A0A3D2PSF9-F1
#
_cell.length_a   1.000
_cell.length_b   1.000
_cell.length_c   1.000
_cell.angle_alpha   90.00
_cell.angle_beta   90.00
_cell.angle_gamma   90.00
#
_symmetry.space_group_name_H-M   'P 1'
#
loop_
_entity.id
_entity.type
_entity.pdbx_description
1 polymer ?
#
loop_
_entity_poly.entity_id
_entity_poly.type
_entity_poly.pdbx_seq_one_letter_code
_entity_poly.pdbx_strand_id
1 'polypeptide(L)' 'MIDEQKVAYTLSLLGEHKEGSLVEIDKDCICHTINGKPVKPKTLGQKAYVDAIRKQMIVFGIGPAGTGKT' A
#
# COMPACT_ATOMS: atom_id res chain seq x y z
N MET A 1 4.38 -12.62 7.57
CA MET A 1 4.40 -12.09 8.95
C MET A 1 3.22 -11.15 9.11
N ILE A 2 2.43 -11.36 10.16
CA ILE A 2 1.35 -10.47 10.57
C ILE A 2 2.01 -9.46 11.52
N ASP A 3 1.85 -8.17 11.24
CA ASP A 3 2.30 -7.08 12.11
C ASP A 3 1.09 -6.31 12.65
N GLU A 4 1.29 -5.57 13.74
CA GLU A 4 0.22 -4.83 14.43
C GLU A 4 -0.45 -3.80 13.51
N GLN A 5 0.34 -3.16 12.64
CA GLN A 5 -0.17 -2.20 11.66
C GLN A 5 -1.13 -2.87 10.67
N LYS A 6 -0.79 -4.07 10.17
CA LYS A 6 -1.62 -4.83 9.23
C LYS A 6 -2.93 -5.26 9.88
N VAL A 7 -2.90 -5.63 11.16
CA VAL A 7 -4.12 -5.97 11.94
C VAL A 7 -5.00 -4.73 12.11
N ALA A 8 -4.45 -3.63 12.60
CA ALA A 8 -5.19 -2.39 12.80
C ALA A 8 -5.79 -1.84 11.50
N TYR A 9 -5.02 -1.89 10.41
CA TYR A 9 -5.49 -1.44 9.09
C TYR A 9 -6.60 -2.35 8.55
N THR A 10 -6.47 -3.66 8.73
CA THR A 10 -7.52 -4.62 8.32
C THR A 10 -8.83 -4.36 9.07
N LEU A 11 -8.78 -4.12 10.38
CA LEU A 11 -9.95 -3.75 11.18
C LEU A 11 -10.63 -2.47 10.66
N SER A 12 -9.84 -1.46 10.30
CA SER A 12 -10.40 -0.21 9.74
C SER A 12 -11.12 -0.43 8.40
N LEU A 13 -10.62 -1.35 7.56
CA LEU A 13 -11.21 -1.66 6.26
C LEU A 13 -12.48 -2.50 6.35
N LEU A 14 -12.58 -3.35 7.37
CA LEU A 14 -13.82 -4.09 7.66
C LEU A 14 -14.96 -3.14 8.02
N GLY A 15 -14.67 -2.08 8.79
CA GLY A 15 -15.65 -1.03 9.08
C GLY A 15 -16.15 -0.27 7.84
N GLU A 16 -15.37 -0.26 6.75
CA GLU A 16 -15.70 0.40 5.48
C GLU A 16 -16.29 -0.56 4.41
N HIS A 17 -16.56 -1.83 4.74
CA HIS A 17 -17.01 -2.86 3.79
C HIS A 17 -16.13 -3.05 2.55
N LYS A 18 -14.80 -2.89 2.68
CA LYS A 18 -13.82 -3.07 1.59
C LYS A 18 -13.00 -4.36 1.71
N GLU A 19 -13.67 -5.48 1.98
CA GLU A 19 -13.06 -6.77 2.30
C GLU A 19 -12.09 -7.31 1.22
N GLY A 20 -12.43 -7.17 -0.06
CA GLY A 20 -11.60 -7.67 -1.18
C GLY A 20 -10.36 -6.83 -1.47
N SER A 21 -10.27 -5.62 -0.91
CA SER A 21 -9.27 -4.63 -1.28
C SER A 21 -7.87 -4.95 -0.73
N LEU A 22 -7.78 -5.68 0.39
CA LEU A 22 -6.53 -6.10 1.01
C LEU A 22 -5.79 -7.17 0.20
N VAL A 23 -6.53 -8.10 -0.38
CA VAL A 23 -5.96 -9.18 -1.19
C VAL A 23 -5.25 -8.60 -2.42
N GLU A 24 -5.83 -7.56 -3.01
CA GLU A 24 -5.24 -6.85 -4.15
C GLU A 24 -4.01 -6.01 -3.76
N ILE A 25 -3.99 -5.41 -2.57
CA ILE A 25 -2.79 -4.75 -2.04
C ILE A 25 -1.65 -5.76 -1.85
N ASP A 26 -1.95 -6.92 -1.26
CA ASP A 26 -0.91 -7.87 -0.82
C ASP A 26 -0.20 -8.56 -2.00
N LYS A 27 -0.86 -8.65 -3.17
CA LYS A 27 -0.29 -9.16 -4.43
C LYS A 27 0.68 -8.19 -5.09
N ASP A 28 0.66 -6.92 -4.72
CA ASP A 28 1.36 -5.87 -5.46
C ASP A 28 2.82 -5.70 -5.01
N CYS A 29 3.68 -6.64 -5.39
CA CYS A 29 5.12 -6.52 -5.14
C CYS A 29 5.78 -5.58 -6.16
N ILE A 30 6.42 -4.53 -5.65
CA ILE A 30 7.13 -3.53 -6.47
C ILE A 30 8.55 -4.01 -6.77
N CYS A 31 9.30 -4.36 -5.73
CA CYS A 31 10.67 -4.86 -5.83
C CYS A 31 11.06 -5.60 -4.55
N HIS A 32 12.30 -6.07 -4.49
CA HIS A 32 12.90 -6.63 -3.28
C HIS A 32 14.03 -5.72 -2.82
N THR A 33 14.13 -5.54 -1.50
CA THR A 33 15.30 -4.90 -0.89
C THR A 33 16.55 -5.77 -1.04
N ILE A 34 17.72 -5.22 -0.74
CA ILE A 34 19.00 -5.97 -0.75
C ILE A 34 18.97 -7.24 0.13
N ASN A 35 18.13 -7.24 1.16
CA ASN A 35 17.99 -8.36 2.10
C ASN A 35 16.83 -9.31 1.69
N GLY A 36 16.32 -9.20 0.47
CA GLY A 36 15.24 -10.03 -0.05
C GLY A 36 13.85 -9.71 0.52
N LYS A 37 13.69 -8.68 1.37
CA LYS A 37 12.36 -8.29 1.86
C LYS A 37 11.56 -7.63 0.73
N PRO A 38 10.32 -8.07 0.46
CA PRO A 38 9.49 -7.47 -0.58
C PRO A 38 9.05 -6.05 -0.19
N VAL A 39 9.12 -5.14 -1.16
CA VAL A 39 8.56 -3.78 -1.07
C VAL A 39 7.20 -3.80 -1.75
N LYS A 40 6.16 -3.43 -1.00
CA LYS A 40 4.76 -3.44 -1.45
C LYS A 40 3.97 -2.34 -0.76
N PRO A 41 2.88 -1.83 -1.38
CA PRO A 41 1.99 -0.91 -0.69
C PRO A 41 1.38 -1.57 0.54
N LYS A 42 1.21 -0.80 1.62
CA LYS A 42 0.61 -1.26 2.88
C LYS A 42 -0.84 -0.79 3.05
N THR A 43 -1.23 0.25 2.31
CA THR A 43 -2.55 0.86 2.38
C THR A 43 -3.16 1.02 0.98
N LEU A 44 -4.47 1.19 0.90
CA LEU A 44 -5.18 1.48 -0.35
C LEU A 44 -4.68 2.77 -1.01
N GLY A 45 -4.37 3.79 -0.21
CA GLY A 45 -3.80 5.04 -0.72
C GLY A 45 -2.43 4.81 -1.36
N GLN A 46 -1.57 3.99 -0.76
CA GLN A 46 -0.28 3.62 -1.35
C GLN A 46 -0.45 2.78 -2.61
N LYS A 47 -1.42 1.86 -2.65
CA LYS A 47 -1.74 1.08 -3.85
C LYS A 47 -2.17 1.99 -5.01
N ALA A 48 -3.10 2.92 -4.74
CA ALA A 48 -3.54 3.90 -5.72
C ALA A 48 -2.39 4.79 -6.21
N TYR A 49 -1.48 5.17 -5.32
CA TYR A 49 -0.28 5.93 -5.67
C TYR A 49 0.65 5.15 -6.61
N VAL A 50 0.93 3.88 -6.31
CA VAL A 50 1.74 2.99 -7.16
C VAL A 50 1.06 2.76 -8.52
N ASP A 51 -0.25 2.56 -8.54
CA ASP A 51 -1.01 2.38 -9.79
C ASP A 51 -1.01 3.64 -10.66
N ALA A 52 -1.06 4.83 -10.05
CA ALA A 52 -0.91 6.08 -10.77
C ALA A 52 0.47 6.17 -11.42
N ILE A 53 1.55 5.83 -10.69
CA ILE A 53 2.93 5.84 -11.21
C ILE A 53 3.07 4.93 -12.43
N ARG A 54 2.41 3.76 -12.42
CA ARG A 54 2.44 2.80 -13.54
C ARG A 54 1.70 3.28 -14.78
N LYS A 55 0.65 4.10 -14.61
CA LYS A 55 -0.29 4.46 -15.68
C LYS A 55 -0.07 5.86 -16.23
N GLN A 56 0.60 6.73 -15.50
CA GLN A 56 0.71 8.16 -15.81
C GLN A 56 2.17 8.57 -16.00
N MET A 57 2.40 9.53 -16.88
CA MET A 57 3.73 10.09 -17.09
C MET A 57 4.25 10.89 -15.89
N ILE A 58 3.36 11.62 -15.20
CA ILE A 58 3.70 12.49 -14.08
C ILE A 58 2.68 12.24 -12.97
N VAL A 59 3.15 12.05 -11.73
CA VAL A 59 2.31 11.81 -10.56
C VAL A 59 2.78 12.71 -9.41
N PHE A 60 1.85 13.46 -8.82
CA PHE A 60 2.11 14.27 -7.63
C PHE A 60 1.64 13.53 -6.38
N GLY A 61 2.56 13.24 -5.46
CA GLY A 61 2.24 12.70 -4.14
C GLY A 61 1.96 13.83 -3.15
N ILE A 62 0.70 14.01 -2.73
CA ILE A 62 0.30 15.05 -1.76
C ILE A 62 -0.17 14.38 -0.47
N GLY A 63 0.29 14.87 0.68
CA GLY A 63 -0.16 14.41 2.00
C GLY A 63 0.85 14.70 3.11
N PRO A 64 0.47 14.50 4.39
CA PRO A 64 1.33 14.78 5.54
C PRO A 64 2.60 13.92 5.55
N ALA A 65 3.66 14.40 6.20
CA ALA A 65 4.93 13.66 6.29
C ALA A 65 4.72 12.26 6.91
N GLY A 66 5.55 11.28 6.52
CA GLY A 66 5.47 9.91 7.06
C GLY A 66 4.42 8.98 6.42
N THR A 67 3.68 9.43 5.41
CA THR A 67 2.66 8.59 4.74
C THR A 67 3.19 7.67 3.63
N GLY A 68 4.51 7.62 3.42
CA GLY A 68 5.14 6.78 2.39
C GLY A 68 5.03 7.35 0.97
N LYS A 69 5.19 8.68 0.83
CA LYS A 69 5.42 9.34 -0.48
C LYS A 69 6.86 9.15 -0.98
N THR A 70 7.77 8.75 -0.08
CA THR A 70 9.18 8.47 -0.32
C THR A 70 9.42 7.02 0.02
#